data_AF-A0A8S9W803-F1
#
_entry.id   AF-A0A8S9W803-F1
#
_cell.length_a   1.000
_cell.length_b   1.000
_cell.length_c   1.000
_cell.angle_alpha   90.00
_cell.angle_beta   90.00
_cell.angle_gamma   90.00
#
_symmetry.space_group_name_H-M   'P 1'
#
loop_
_entity.id
_entity.type
_entity.pdbx_description
1 polymer ?
#
loop_
_entity_poly.entity_id
_entity_poly.type
_entity_poly.pdbx_seq_one_letter_code
_entity_poly.pdbx_strand_id
1 'polypeptide(L)' 'MYEMVDGMIGKVKKIRDRKPVEEYLRMQGRFKHLFTMEGGDEEIARIQAIADWNAEHFGLE' A
#
# COMPACT_ATOMS: atom_id res chain seq x y z
N MET A 1 -9.16 4.95 -2.16
CA MET A 1 -9.71 5.43 -3.46
C MET A 1 -9.93 6.91 -3.30
N TYR A 2 -9.30 7.72 -4.13
CA TYR A 2 -9.44 9.16 -4.12
C TYR A 2 -9.88 9.64 -5.51
N GLU A 3 -10.56 10.76 -5.56
CA GLU A 3 -10.95 11.45 -6.79
C GLU A 3 -10.10 12.71 -6.94
N MET A 4 -9.57 12.97 -8.14
CA MET A 4 -8.93 14.24 -8.47
C MET A 4 -9.89 15.11 -9.28
N VAL A 5 -10.03 16.37 -8.87
CA VAL A 5 -10.82 17.39 -9.57
C VAL A 5 -9.93 18.61 -9.76
N ASP A 6 -9.78 19.07 -11.01
CA ASP A 6 -8.94 20.23 -11.38
C ASP A 6 -7.49 20.17 -10.86
N GLY A 7 -6.91 18.97 -10.83
CA GLY A 7 -5.54 18.73 -10.36
C GLY A 7 -5.37 18.73 -8.83
N MET A 8 -6.47 18.84 -8.08
CA MET A 8 -6.49 18.74 -6.63
C MET A 8 -7.17 17.46 -6.16
N ILE A 9 -6.74 16.94 -5.01
CA ILE A 9 -7.39 15.81 -4.34
C ILE A 9 -8.76 16.29 -3.84
N GLY A 10 -9.83 15.78 -4.45
CA GLY A 10 -11.21 16.10 -4.11
C GLY A 10 -11.71 15.22 -2.98
N LYS A 11 -12.45 14.14 -3.31
CA LYS A 11 -13.00 13.23 -2.30
C LYS A 11 -12.08 12.04 -2.06
N VAL A 12 -11.79 11.81 -0.78
CA VAL A 12 -11.00 10.65 -0.35
C VAL A 12 -11.89 9.67 0.41
N LYS A 13 -11.86 8.41 -0.02
CA LYS A 13 -12.44 7.31 0.74
C LYS A 13 -11.42 6.82 1.77
N LYS A 14 -11.65 7.19 3.02
CA LYS A 14 -10.83 6.78 4.18
C LYS A 14 -10.82 5.26 4.36
N ILE A 15 -9.67 4.72 4.70
CA ILE A 15 -9.45 3.30 4.98
C ILE A 15 -9.50 3.13 6.49
N ARG A 16 -10.61 2.58 7.01
CA ARG A 16 -10.84 2.48 8.46
C ARG A 16 -10.01 1.39 9.15
N ASP A 17 -9.64 0.35 8.41
CA ASP A 17 -8.86 -0.79 8.91
C ASP A 17 -7.73 -1.06 7.91
N ARG A 18 -6.61 -0.35 8.12
CA ARG A 18 -5.47 -0.41 7.22
C ARG A 18 -4.57 -1.56 7.64
N LYS A 19 -4.76 -2.70 6.97
CA LYS A 19 -3.97 -3.92 7.21
C LYS A 19 -2.56 -3.79 6.61
N PRO A 20 -1.57 -4.51 7.17
CA PRO A 20 -0.24 -4.61 6.57
C PRO A 20 -0.31 -5.07 5.11
N VAL A 21 0.57 -4.54 4.26
CA VAL A 21 0.62 -4.90 2.83
C VAL A 21 0.84 -6.40 2.64
N GLU A 22 1.55 -7.04 3.57
CA GLU A 22 1.80 -8.48 3.58
C GLU A 22 0.54 -9.34 3.45
N GLU A 23 -0.55 -8.99 4.14
CA GLU A 23 -1.80 -9.77 4.06
C GLU A 23 -2.33 -9.82 2.63
N TYR A 24 -2.22 -8.70 1.91
CA TYR A 24 -2.62 -8.62 0.51
C TYR A 24 -1.62 -9.29 -0.43
N LEU A 25 -0.32 -9.07 -0.22
CA LEU A 25 0.74 -9.63 -1.06
C LEU A 25 0.77 -11.16 -1.00
N ARG A 26 0.58 -11.75 0.19
CA ARG A 26 0.62 -13.21 0.42
C ARG A 26 -0.47 -13.96 -0.34
N MET A 27 -1.63 -13.35 -0.55
CA MET A 27 -2.72 -13.95 -1.32
C MET A 27 -2.44 -14.00 -2.83
N GLN A 28 -1.51 -13.19 -3.33
CA GLN A 28 -1.27 -13.04 -4.76
C GLN A 28 -0.06 -13.84 -5.23
N GLY A 29 -0.31 -14.79 -6.14
CA GLY A 29 0.74 -15.65 -6.71
C GLY A 29 1.94 -14.91 -7.29
N ARG A 30 1.72 -13.72 -7.88
CA ARG A 30 2.78 -12.89 -8.47
C ARG A 30 3.81 -12.38 -7.46
N PHE A 31 3.45 -12.27 -6.18
CA PHE A 31 4.34 -11.79 -5.13
C PHE A 31 4.96 -12.91 -4.29
N LYS A 32 4.71 -14.18 -4.63
CA LYS A 32 5.28 -15.32 -3.91
C LYS A 32 6.80 -15.26 -3.78
N HIS A 33 7.49 -14.77 -4.81
CA HIS A 33 8.94 -14.66 -4.81
C HIS A 33 9.46 -13.77 -3.67
N LEU A 34 8.73 -12.72 -3.29
CA LEU A 34 9.06 -11.83 -2.17
C LEU A 34 9.03 -12.55 -0.81
N PHE A 35 8.33 -13.69 -0.70
CA PHE A 35 8.27 -14.47 0.54
C PHE A 35 9.21 -15.69 0.53
N THR A 36 9.93 -15.94 -0.57
CA THR A 36 10.81 -17.10 -0.72
C THR A 36 12.25 -16.74 -1.07
N MET A 37 12.51 -15.50 -1.52
CA MET A 37 13.85 -15.01 -1.81
C MET A 37 14.53 -14.42 -0.57
N GLU A 38 15.85 -14.48 -0.53
CA GLU A 38 16.65 -13.77 0.47
C GLU A 38 16.48 -12.25 0.32
N GLY A 39 16.25 -11.54 1.42
CA GLY A 39 15.98 -10.08 1.43
C GLY A 39 14.56 -9.69 0.96
N GLY A 40 13.66 -10.66 0.79
CA GLY A 40 12.27 -10.38 0.38
C GLY A 40 11.45 -9.64 1.44
N ASP A 41 11.77 -9.84 2.71
CA ASP A 41 11.27 -9.08 3.86
C ASP A 41 11.65 -7.60 3.80
N GLU A 42 12.87 -7.28 3.36
CA GLU A 42 13.29 -5.89 3.15
C GLU A 42 12.53 -5.21 2.00
N GLU A 43 12.21 -5.94 0.93
CA GLU A 43 11.35 -5.43 -0.15
C GLU A 43 9.92 -5.20 0.34
N ILE A 44 9.36 -6.14 1.11
CA ILE A 44 8.03 -6.00 1.70
C ILE A 44 7.98 -4.76 2.61
N ALA A 45 9.01 -4.52 3.42
CA ALA A 45 9.13 -3.34 4.27
C ALA A 45 9.16 -2.04 3.45
N ARG A 46 9.87 -2.03 2.31
CA ARG A 46 9.87 -0.89 1.38
C ARG A 46 8.49 -0.64 0.77
N ILE A 47 7.76 -1.71 0.39
CA ILE A 47 6.40 -1.60 -0.12
C ILE A 47 5.45 -1.03 0.95
N GLN A 48 5.61 -1.46 2.21
CA GLN A 48 4.84 -0.92 3.33
C GLN A 48 5.10 0.58 3.50
N ALA A 49 6.36 1.01 3.49
CA ALA A 49 6.73 2.43 3.61
C ALA A 49 6.14 3.29 2.48
N ILE A 50 6.15 2.78 1.23
CA ILE A 50 5.50 3.46 0.10
C ILE A 50 3.99 3.56 0.32
N ALA A 51 3.36 2.49 0.82
CA ALA A 51 1.93 2.50 1.11
C ALA A 51 1.61 3.52 2.21
N ASP A 52 2.45 3.65 3.25
CA ASP A 52 2.28 4.58 4.37
C ASP A 52 2.40 6.02 3.89
N TRP A 53 3.46 6.32 3.13
CA TRP A 53 3.64 7.63 2.52
C TRP A 53 2.45 8.01 1.62
N ASN A 54 1.93 7.08 0.82
CA ASN A 54 0.75 7.33 -0.01
C ASN A 54 -0.50 7.60 0.84
N ALA A 55 -0.67 6.90 1.96
CA ALA A 55 -1.81 7.11 2.84
C ALA A 55 -1.79 8.51 3.45
N GLU A 56 -0.62 8.98 3.89
CA GLU A 56 -0.43 10.35 4.38
C GLU A 56 -0.62 11.38 3.26
N HIS A 57 0.04 11.18 2.11
CA HIS A 57 0.04 12.12 0.99
C HIS A 57 -1.36 12.32 0.39
N PHE A 58 -2.14 11.24 0.27
CA PHE A 58 -3.50 11.31 -0.28
C PHE A 58 -4.59 11.44 0.81
N GLY A 59 -4.22 11.57 2.08
CA GLY A 59 -5.17 11.70 3.20
C GLY A 59 -6.12 10.50 3.34
N LEU A 60 -5.62 9.28 3.07
CA LEU A 60 -6.42 8.05 3.06
C LEU A 60 -6.76 7.53 4.47
N GLU A 61 -6.23 8.15 5.52
CA GLU A 61 -6.51 7.86 6.94
C GLU A 61 -7.70 8.68 7.49
#